data_AF-A0A1G9F362-F1
#
_entry.id   AF-A0A1G9F362-F1
#
_cell.length_a   1.000
_cell.length_b   1.000
_cell.length_c   1.000
_cell.angle_alpha   90.00
_cell.angle_beta   90.00
_cell.angle_gamma   90.00
#
_symmetry.space_group_name_H-M   'P 1'
#
loop_
_entity.id
_entity.type
_entity.pdbx_description
1 polymer ?
#
loop_
_entity_poly.entity_id
_entity_poly.type
_entity_poly.pdbx_seq_one_letter_code
_entity_poly.pdbx_strand_id
1 'polypeptide(L)'
;MSTTLTPILTANWDQPGSYTLDGYGEYGAASKALGMDPDTVIQAVKDSGLRGRGGAGFPTGMKWGFIPQGDGKPHYLVVNADESEPGTCKDIPLMMANPHSLVEGIIITSYAIRANHAFIYVRGEVLHVIRRLHAAVKEAYDKGYLGKDIFG
;
A
#
# COMPACT_ATOMS: atom_id res chain seq x y z
N MET A 1 -30.56 1.27 -11.41
CA MET A 1 -30.20 1.67 -10.03
C MET A 1 -28.81 2.26 -10.09
N SER A 2 -28.60 3.49 -9.62
CA SER A 2 -27.25 4.04 -9.52
C SER A 2 -26.54 3.33 -8.36
N THR A 3 -25.40 2.71 -8.63
CA THR A 3 -24.58 2.08 -7.58
C THR A 3 -24.12 3.17 -6.63
N THR A 4 -24.50 3.09 -5.35
CA THR A 4 -23.96 3.97 -4.32
C THR A 4 -22.45 3.76 -4.25
N LEU A 5 -21.67 4.81 -4.56
CA LEU A 5 -20.22 4.78 -4.43
C LEU A 5 -19.84 4.88 -2.96
N THR A 6 -19.32 3.79 -2.39
CA THR A 6 -18.76 3.80 -1.04
C THR A 6 -17.29 4.25 -1.11
N PRO A 7 -16.90 5.38 -0.49
CA PRO A 7 -15.51 5.80 -0.44
C PRO A 7 -14.72 4.80 0.43
N ILE A 8 -13.61 4.29 -0.11
CA ILE A 8 -12.67 3.42 0.61
C ILE A 8 -11.40 4.21 0.93
N LEU A 9 -10.69 4.67 -0.11
CA LEU A 9 -9.43 5.40 0.06
C LEU A 9 -9.62 6.81 0.64
N THR A 10 -10.74 7.46 0.30
CA THR A 10 -11.06 8.84 0.69
C THR A 10 -12.02 8.92 1.87
N ALA A 11 -12.36 7.79 2.50
CA ALA A 11 -13.37 7.76 3.57
C ALA A 11 -13.07 8.73 4.72
N ASN A 12 -11.78 8.89 5.05
CA ASN A 12 -11.33 9.66 6.21
C ASN A 12 -10.41 10.83 5.84
N TRP A 13 -10.31 11.19 4.54
CA TRP A 13 -9.28 12.13 4.07
C TRP A 13 -9.40 13.56 4.63
N ASP A 14 -10.59 13.94 5.10
CA ASP A 14 -10.96 15.23 5.65
C ASP A 14 -10.96 15.26 7.18
N GLN A 15 -10.70 14.10 7.81
CA GLN A 15 -10.67 14.00 9.26
C GLN A 15 -9.37 14.59 9.82
N PRO A 16 -9.42 15.37 10.91
CA PRO A 16 -8.23 15.85 11.58
C PRO A 16 -7.31 14.70 11.98
N GLY A 17 -6.03 14.79 11.61
CA GLY A 17 -5.03 13.77 11.96
C GLY A 17 -5.12 12.48 11.14
N SER A 18 -5.91 12.43 10.07
CA SER A 18 -6.02 11.27 9.14
C SER A 18 -4.68 10.75 8.59
N TYR A 19 -3.64 11.60 8.63
CA TYR A 19 -2.30 11.28 8.19
C TYR A 19 -1.41 10.62 9.25
N THR A 20 -1.86 10.56 10.51
CA THR A 20 -1.14 9.95 11.63
C THR A 20 -1.61 8.52 11.85
N LEU A 21 -0.80 7.73 12.56
CA LEU A 21 -1.21 6.36 12.87
C LEU A 21 -2.45 6.33 13.77
N ASP A 22 -2.55 7.22 14.75
CA ASP A 22 -3.71 7.32 15.65
C ASP A 22 -5.00 7.66 14.88
N GLY A 23 -4.92 8.54 13.87
CA GLY A 23 -6.06 8.88 13.01
C GLY A 23 -6.40 7.79 11.99
N TYR A 24 -5.43 6.96 11.61
CA TYR A 24 -5.66 5.79 10.77
C TYR A 24 -6.30 4.63 11.57
N GLY A 25 -5.90 4.48 12.83
CA GLY A 25 -6.22 3.34 13.67
C GLY A 25 -5.21 2.21 13.52
N GLU A 26 -5.69 0.97 13.60
CA GLU A 26 -4.84 -0.21 13.51
C GLU A 26 -4.74 -0.74 12.07
N TYR A 27 -3.65 -1.44 11.77
CA TYR A 27 -3.45 -2.13 10.49
C TYR A 27 -4.22 -3.46 10.43
N GLY A 28 -5.55 -3.37 10.50
CA GLY A 28 -6.44 -4.53 10.56
C GLY A 28 -6.45 -5.37 9.27
N ALA A 29 -6.29 -4.74 8.10
CA ALA A 29 -6.22 -5.48 6.84
C ALA A 29 -4.88 -6.21 6.69
N ALA A 30 -3.78 -5.61 7.14
CA ALA A 30 -2.48 -6.29 7.19
C ALA A 30 -2.49 -7.44 8.20
N SER A 31 -3.02 -7.22 9.41
CA SER A 31 -3.17 -8.30 10.41
C SER A 31 -3.97 -9.48 9.85
N LYS A 32 -5.09 -9.20 9.17
CA LYS A 32 -5.88 -10.25 8.50
C LYS A 32 -5.08 -10.95 7.40
N ALA A 33 -4.37 -10.22 6.56
CA ALA A 33 -3.60 -10.80 5.46
C ALA A 33 -2.46 -11.70 5.96
N LEU A 34 -1.77 -11.31 7.04
CA LEU A 34 -0.70 -12.10 7.65
C LEU A 34 -1.22 -13.39 8.30
N GLY A 35 -2.48 -13.42 8.72
CA GLY A 35 -3.15 -14.65 9.19
C GLY A 35 -3.61 -15.59 8.07
N MET A 36 -3.41 -15.22 6.80
CA MET A 36 -3.77 -16.04 5.63
C MET A 36 -2.52 -16.60 4.97
N ASP A 37 -2.65 -17.70 4.23
CA ASP A 37 -1.57 -18.14 3.33
C ASP A 37 -1.32 -17.07 2.24
N PRO A 38 -0.06 -16.72 1.91
CA PRO A 38 0.22 -15.65 0.93
C PRO A 38 -0.37 -15.91 -0.46
N ASP A 39 -0.49 -17.17 -0.89
CA ASP A 39 -1.10 -17.50 -2.19
C ASP A 39 -2.61 -17.27 -2.16
N THR A 40 -3.24 -17.42 -0.98
CA THR A 40 -4.65 -17.04 -0.78
C THR A 40 -4.84 -15.52 -0.92
N VAL A 41 -3.88 -14.72 -0.46
CA VAL A 41 -3.90 -13.25 -0.66
C VAL A 41 -3.78 -12.91 -2.15
N ILE A 42 -2.87 -13.56 -2.87
CA ILE A 42 -2.74 -13.39 -4.34
C ILE A 42 -4.06 -13.76 -5.02
N GLN A 43 -4.68 -14.87 -4.64
CA GLN A 43 -5.94 -15.33 -5.24
C GLN A 43 -7.09 -14.35 -4.97
N ALA A 44 -7.21 -13.83 -3.75
CA ALA A 44 -8.21 -12.81 -3.42
C ALA A 44 -8.08 -11.55 -4.30
N VAL A 45 -6.84 -11.11 -4.59
CA VAL A 45 -6.59 -9.98 -5.49
C VAL A 45 -6.91 -10.33 -6.95
N LYS A 46 -6.66 -11.55 -7.40
CA LYS A 46 -7.09 -12.02 -8.73
C LYS A 46 -8.62 -11.99 -8.86
N ASP A 47 -9.32 -12.55 -7.87
CA ASP A 47 -10.78 -12.66 -7.85
C ASP A 47 -11.47 -11.28 -7.76
N SER A 48 -10.82 -10.30 -7.11
CA SER A 48 -11.31 -8.92 -7.06
C SER A 48 -11.35 -8.21 -8.42
N GLY A 49 -10.65 -8.73 -9.43
CA GLY A 49 -10.51 -8.07 -10.73
C GLY A 49 -9.70 -6.77 -10.70
N LEU A 50 -8.86 -6.56 -9.67
CA LEU A 50 -8.06 -5.34 -9.55
C LEU A 50 -7.12 -5.16 -10.74
N ARG A 51 -7.24 -4.01 -11.41
CA ARG A 51 -6.38 -3.59 -12.53
C ARG A 51 -5.42 -2.49 -12.09
N GLY A 52 -4.25 -2.46 -12.72
CA GLY A 52 -3.22 -1.46 -12.44
C GLY A 52 -3.72 -0.03 -12.65
N ARG A 53 -3.41 0.84 -11.68
CA ARG A 53 -3.88 2.24 -11.63
C ARG A 53 -2.86 3.28 -12.09
N GLY A 54 -1.70 2.84 -12.58
CA GLY A 54 -0.65 3.69 -13.16
C GLY A 54 -0.69 3.78 -14.69
N GLY A 55 -1.86 3.63 -15.33
CA GLY A 55 -2.04 3.75 -16.78
C GLY A 55 -2.05 2.43 -17.56
N ALA A 56 -1.23 1.44 -17.21
CA ALA A 56 -1.13 0.18 -17.97
C ALA A 56 -2.39 -0.71 -17.91
N GLY A 57 -3.17 -0.63 -16.83
CA GLY A 57 -4.42 -1.41 -16.68
C GLY A 57 -4.24 -2.93 -16.59
N PHE A 58 -3.03 -3.44 -16.35
CA PHE A 58 -2.75 -4.88 -16.24
C PHE A 58 -3.40 -5.50 -14.98
N PRO A 59 -3.95 -6.74 -15.03
CA PRO A 59 -4.50 -7.40 -13.85
C PRO A 59 -3.45 -7.61 -12.74
N THR A 60 -3.67 -6.99 -11.59
CA THR A 60 -2.65 -6.92 -10.52
C THR A 60 -2.37 -8.29 -9.89
N GLY A 61 -3.42 -9.07 -9.64
CA GLY A 61 -3.25 -10.43 -9.10
C GLY A 61 -2.51 -11.38 -10.05
N MET A 62 -2.68 -11.20 -11.37
CA MET A 62 -1.91 -11.96 -12.37
C MET A 62 -0.43 -11.55 -12.35
N LYS A 63 -0.15 -10.24 -12.26
CA LYS A 63 1.22 -9.71 -12.16
C LYS A 63 1.95 -10.30 -10.95
N TRP A 64 1.30 -10.38 -9.80
CA TRP A 64 1.91 -10.96 -8.60
C TRP A 64 2.23 -12.44 -8.78
N GLY A 65 1.36 -13.19 -9.47
CA GLY A 65 1.57 -14.61 -9.77
C GLY A 65 2.73 -14.93 -10.71
N PHE A 66 3.31 -13.94 -11.41
CA PHE A 66 4.51 -14.16 -12.24
C PHE A 66 5.82 -14.16 -11.45
N ILE A 67 5.79 -13.68 -10.21
CA ILE A 67 6.96 -13.72 -9.35
C ILE A 67 7.18 -15.18 -8.93
N PRO A 68 8.38 -15.77 -9.17
CA PRO A 68 8.70 -17.10 -8.67
C PRO A 68 8.55 -17.15 -7.15
N GLN A 69 7.75 -18.08 -6.63
CA GLN A 69 7.59 -18.23 -5.18
C GLN A 69 8.54 -19.32 -4.69
N GLY A 70 9.26 -19.07 -3.58
CA GLY A 70 10.13 -20.06 -2.96
C GLY A 70 11.42 -20.36 -3.73
N ASP A 71 11.89 -19.46 -4.58
CA ASP A 71 13.16 -19.62 -5.33
C ASP A 71 14.41 -19.30 -4.50
N GLY A 72 14.23 -18.91 -3.23
CA GLY A 72 15.27 -18.57 -2.27
C GLY A 72 15.97 -17.24 -2.55
N LYS A 73 15.49 -16.43 -3.50
CA LYS A 73 16.08 -15.14 -3.84
C LYS A 73 15.41 -13.99 -3.09
N PRO A 74 16.13 -12.88 -2.86
CA PRO A 74 15.51 -11.69 -2.31
C PRO A 74 14.54 -11.07 -3.32
N HIS A 75 13.30 -10.83 -2.90
CA HIS A 75 12.34 -10.05 -3.65
C HIS A 75 12.22 -8.63 -3.11
N TYR A 76 11.95 -7.71 -4.03
CA TYR A 76 11.80 -6.28 -3.75
C TYR A 76 10.47 -5.79 -4.28
N LEU A 77 9.76 -5.02 -3.46
CA LEU A 77 8.59 -4.26 -3.89
C LEU A 77 9.02 -2.82 -4.22
N VAL A 78 8.64 -2.33 -5.40
CA VAL A 78 8.81 -0.91 -5.75
C VAL A 78 7.44 -0.30 -5.95
N VAL A 79 7.09 0.67 -5.10
CA VAL A 79 5.91 1.50 -5.23
C VAL A 79 6.27 2.69 -6.11
N ASN A 80 5.61 2.77 -7.27
CA ASN A 80 5.69 3.93 -8.12
C ASN A 80 4.75 5.03 -7.59
N ALA A 81 5.32 6.04 -6.93
CA ALA A 81 4.64 7.23 -6.46
C ALA A 81 5.10 8.50 -7.23
N ASP A 82 5.65 8.31 -8.43
CA ASP A 82 5.98 9.38 -9.37
C ASP A 82 4.76 9.78 -10.20
N GLU A 83 3.96 10.68 -9.64
CA GLU A 83 2.81 11.30 -10.32
C GLU A 83 3.29 12.51 -11.15
N SER A 84 3.75 12.24 -12.37
CA SER A 84 4.30 13.25 -13.29
C SER A 84 3.48 13.49 -14.55
N GLU A 85 2.46 12.68 -14.82
CA GLU A 85 1.56 12.86 -15.96
C GLU A 85 0.69 14.13 -15.78
N PRO A 86 0.67 15.07 -16.75
CA PRO A 86 -0.14 16.28 -16.66
C PRO A 86 -1.63 15.97 -16.41
N GLY A 87 -2.21 16.65 -15.42
CA GLY A 87 -3.62 16.46 -15.03
C GLY A 87 -3.88 15.26 -14.10
N THR A 88 -2.87 14.46 -13.78
CA THR A 88 -2.99 13.39 -12.78
C THR A 88 -2.74 13.94 -11.37
N CYS A 89 -3.72 13.80 -10.49
CA CYS A 89 -3.69 14.36 -9.12
C CYS A 89 -4.43 13.47 -8.12
N LYS A 90 -4.10 12.18 -8.10
CA LYS A 90 -4.75 11.17 -7.24
C LYS A 90 -3.81 10.62 -6.17
N ASP A 91 -2.54 10.40 -6.49
CA ASP A 91 -1.60 9.72 -5.60
C ASP A 91 -0.99 10.70 -4.61
N ILE A 92 -0.61 11.91 -5.06
CA ILE A 92 -0.08 12.96 -4.20
C ILE A 92 -1.09 13.34 -3.10
N PRO A 93 -2.36 13.66 -3.40
CA PRO A 93 -3.34 13.98 -2.36
C PRO A 93 -3.60 12.81 -1.41
N LEU A 94 -3.65 11.58 -1.93
CA LEU A 94 -3.83 10.38 -1.10
C LEU A 94 -2.69 10.21 -0.10
N MET A 95 -1.43 10.31 -0.54
CA MET A 95 -0.27 10.20 0.35
C MET A 95 -0.15 11.38 1.32
N MET A 96 -0.66 12.57 0.96
CA MET A 96 -0.74 13.71 1.87
C MET A 96 -1.76 13.52 2.98
N ALA A 97 -2.92 12.95 2.65
CA ALA A 97 -4.05 12.82 3.57
C ALA A 97 -4.01 11.52 4.37
N ASN A 98 -3.65 10.40 3.76
CA ASN A 98 -3.70 9.06 4.35
C ASN A 98 -2.50 8.19 3.90
N PRO A 99 -1.26 8.53 4.30
CA PRO A 99 -0.06 7.75 3.98
C PRO A 99 -0.09 6.34 4.59
N HIS A 100 -0.77 6.13 5.72
CA HIS A 100 -0.86 4.82 6.38
C HIS A 100 -1.60 3.79 5.53
N SER A 101 -2.60 4.18 4.73
CA SER A 101 -3.25 3.29 3.75
C SER A 101 -2.26 2.69 2.75
N LEU A 102 -1.28 3.48 2.30
CA LEU A 102 -0.23 3.00 1.41
C LEU A 102 0.74 2.08 2.14
N VAL A 103 1.14 2.43 3.36
CA VAL A 103 2.03 1.59 4.18
C VAL A 103 1.41 0.23 4.47
N GLU A 104 0.13 0.18 4.83
CA GLU A 104 -0.59 -1.08 5.06
C GLU A 104 -0.68 -1.91 3.77
N GLY A 105 -0.98 -1.27 2.64
CA GLY A 105 -0.97 -1.94 1.33
C GLY A 105 0.41 -2.50 0.93
N ILE A 106 1.49 -1.83 1.31
CA ILE A 106 2.87 -2.29 1.13
C ILE A 106 3.13 -3.56 1.94
N ILE A 107 2.69 -3.60 3.21
CA ILE A 107 2.85 -4.78 4.07
C ILE A 107 2.12 -5.98 3.44
N ILE A 108 0.85 -5.81 3.07
CA ILE A 108 0.04 -6.87 2.46
C ILE A 108 0.67 -7.37 1.16
N THR A 109 1.09 -6.46 0.29
CA THR A 109 1.71 -6.81 -1.00
C THR A 109 3.03 -7.53 -0.79
N SER A 110 3.87 -7.03 0.12
CA SER A 110 5.19 -7.61 0.41
C SER A 110 5.05 -9.03 0.96
N TYR A 111 4.08 -9.25 1.87
CA TYR A 111 3.74 -10.58 2.36
C TYR A 111 3.32 -11.52 1.23
N ALA A 112 2.37 -11.10 0.39
CA ALA A 112 1.85 -11.90 -0.72
C ALA A 112 2.95 -12.37 -1.69
N ILE A 113 3.92 -11.50 -2.01
CA ILE A 113 4.99 -11.79 -2.97
C ILE A 113 6.30 -12.27 -2.31
N ARG A 114 6.30 -12.48 -0.99
CA ARG A 114 7.49 -12.78 -0.17
C ARG A 114 8.65 -11.80 -0.39
N ALA A 115 8.35 -10.51 -0.46
CA ALA A 115 9.34 -9.45 -0.47
C ALA A 115 9.64 -8.97 0.95
N ASN A 116 10.93 -8.88 1.28
CA ASN A 116 11.38 -8.42 2.60
C ASN A 116 11.76 -6.94 2.59
N HIS A 117 11.81 -6.33 1.41
CA HIS A 117 12.18 -4.93 1.22
C HIS A 117 11.23 -4.25 0.24
N ALA A 118 10.80 -3.05 0.62
CA ALA A 118 9.96 -2.20 -0.21
C ALA A 118 10.60 -0.81 -0.35
N PHE A 119 10.50 -0.24 -1.54
CA PHE A 119 10.93 1.12 -1.86
C PHE A 119 9.73 1.92 -2.37
N ILE A 120 9.58 3.15 -1.90
CA ILE A 120 8.61 4.11 -2.44
C ILE A 120 9.39 5.15 -3.22
N TYR A 121 9.24 5.14 -4.55
CA TYR A 121 9.85 6.15 -5.40
C TYR A 121 8.89 7.33 -5.55
N VAL A 122 9.22 8.45 -4.90
CA VAL A 122 8.43 9.69 -4.93
C VAL A 122 9.22 10.75 -5.71
N ARG A 123 8.54 11.50 -6.56
CA ARG A 123 9.15 12.62 -7.28
C ARG A 123 9.67 13.72 -6.34
N GLY A 124 10.73 14.41 -6.74
CA GLY A 124 11.45 15.35 -5.88
C GLY A 124 10.69 16.64 -5.55
N GLU A 125 9.64 16.96 -6.30
CA GLU A 125 8.90 18.22 -6.21
C GLU A 125 7.86 18.23 -5.07
N VAL A 126 7.56 17.08 -4.46
CA VAL A 126 6.51 16.94 -3.45
C VAL A 126 7.07 16.70 -2.04
N LEU A 127 7.91 17.62 -1.58
CA LEU A 127 8.62 17.50 -0.30
C LEU A 127 7.69 17.24 0.91
N HIS A 128 6.47 17.80 0.90
CA HIS A 128 5.52 17.56 1.99
C HIS A 128 4.99 16.12 2.02
N VAL A 129 4.79 15.50 0.85
CA VAL A 129 4.41 14.08 0.73
C VAL A 129 5.52 13.22 1.30
N ILE A 130 6.76 13.51 0.91
CA ILE A 130 7.95 12.77 1.38
C ILE A 130 8.02 12.83 2.91
N ARG A 131 7.82 14.00 3.52
CA ARG A 131 7.78 14.16 4.98
C ARG A 131 6.65 13.35 5.63
N ARG A 132 5.44 13.34 5.04
CA ARG A 132 4.30 12.56 5.52
C ARG A 132 4.58 11.05 5.48
N LEU A 133 5.13 10.56 4.38
CA LEU A 133 5.49 9.15 4.23
C LEU A 133 6.58 8.75 5.21
N HIS A 134 7.63 9.56 5.39
CA HIS A 134 8.66 9.28 6.38
C HIS A 134 8.11 9.21 7.80
N ALA A 135 7.21 10.13 8.17
CA ALA A 135 6.55 10.11 9.48
C ALA A 135 5.71 8.83 9.66
N ALA A 136 4.85 8.51 8.69
CA ALA A 136 3.99 7.32 8.74
C ALA A 136 4.80 6.01 8.82
N VAL A 137 5.88 5.91 8.05
CA VAL A 137 6.82 4.77 8.12
C VAL A 137 7.46 4.70 9.51
N LYS A 138 7.91 5.84 10.05
CA LYS A 138 8.50 5.88 11.40
C LYS A 138 7.48 5.43 12.46
N GLU A 139 6.27 5.95 12.44
CA GLU A 139 5.19 5.56 13.36
C GLU A 139 4.90 4.06 13.28
N ALA A 140 4.89 3.50 12.07
CA ALA A 140 4.70 2.06 11.86
C ALA A 140 5.86 1.21 12.41
N TYR A 141 7.11 1.67 12.30
CA TYR A 141 8.26 1.03 12.95
C TYR A 141 8.17 1.13 14.47
N ASP A 142 7.86 2.31 15.01
CA ASP A 142 7.75 2.55 16.45
C ASP A 142 6.66 1.66 17.10
N LYS A 143 5.59 1.36 16.36
CA LYS A 143 4.51 0.45 16.79
C LYS A 143 4.75 -1.03 16.47
N GLY A 144 5.85 -1.39 15.82
CA GLY A 144 6.16 -2.78 15.47
C GLY A 144 5.35 -3.34 14.30
N TYR A 145 4.70 -2.49 13.50
CA TYR A 145 4.04 -2.92 12.26
C TYR A 145 5.03 -3.07 11.09
N LEU A 146 6.20 -2.47 11.19
CA LEU A 146 7.33 -2.67 10.29
C LEU A 146 8.55 -3.08 11.10
N GLY A 147 9.35 -4.01 10.58
CA GLY A 147 10.49 -4.55 11.30
C GLY A 147 10.87 -5.94 10.83
N LYS A 148 11.64 -6.64 11.67
CA LYS A 148 11.98 -8.06 11.45
C LYS A 148 10.88 -9.00 11.90
N ASP A 149 10.09 -8.58 12.89
CA ASP A 149 9.00 -9.32 13.50
C ASP A 149 7.81 -8.36 13.58
N ILE A 150 6.92 -8.44 12.60
CA ILE A 150 5.82 -7.48 12.46
C ILE A 150 4.60 -7.99 13.23
N PHE A 151 3.97 -7.11 14.01
CA PHE A 151 2.87 -7.42 14.94
C PHE A 151 3.26 -8.19 16.22
N GLY A 152 4.57 -8.31 16.52
CA GLY A 152 5.08 -9.07 17.66
C GLY A 152 5.28 -10.52 17.28
#